data_AF-A0A1Y3BAD6-F1
#
_entry.id   AF-A0A1Y3BAD6-F1
#
_cell.length_a   1.000
_cell.length_b   1.000
_cell.length_c   1.000
_cell.angle_alpha   90.00
_cell.angle_beta   90.00
_cell.angle_gamma   90.00
#
_symmetry.space_group_name_H-M   'P 1'
#
loop_
_entity.id
_entity.type
_entity.pdbx_description
1 polymer ?
#
loop_
_entity_poly.entity_id
_entity_poly.type
_entity_poly.pdbx_seq_one_letter_code
_entity_poly.pdbx_strand_id
1 'polypeptide(L)'
;EAPGKVSAGRIPRSKDVILLGDLCDSCRPGDEVEVTGVYSNSYDGSLNIANGFPVFSTVILGNHVLRKDNWAAAISITDDDISEILKLAKDYRIADRIIASIGPSIYGHRKVKRALALALFGGESKNPGEKHRIRGDINVLLCGDPGTAKSQFLKYLSKIAPRAVFTTGQGASAVGLTASVHKSPLTREWTLEAGALVLADRGVCLIDEFDKMSDQDRTSIHEAMEQQSISISKAGIVASLQARCSVIAASNPNGGRYDVGLTFAQNVDLTEPIISRFDIICPVRDVVDPYADEQLAKFVVRSHIRHHPHATEEDRQKIKDANLSDQ
;
A
#
# COMPACT_ATOMS: atom_id res chain seq x y z
N GLU A 1 -6.63 7.54 17.69
CA GLU A 1 -7.70 7.60 16.66
C GLU A 1 -7.08 7.37 15.28
N ALA A 2 -7.82 6.81 14.32
CA ALA A 2 -7.32 6.65 12.95
C ALA A 2 -7.22 8.03 12.25
N PRO A 3 -6.07 8.38 11.64
CA PRO A 3 -5.82 9.71 11.11
C PRO A 3 -6.83 10.14 10.03
N GLY A 4 -7.38 9.20 9.26
CA GLY A 4 -8.39 9.47 8.23
C GLY A 4 -9.77 9.89 8.77
N LYS A 5 -10.06 9.67 10.06
CA LYS A 5 -11.34 10.07 10.69
C LYS A 5 -11.23 11.37 11.50
N VAL A 6 -10.02 11.89 11.71
CA VAL A 6 -9.80 13.09 12.51
C VAL A 6 -10.05 14.33 11.65
N SER A 7 -10.74 15.33 12.21
CA SER A 7 -10.93 16.62 11.56
C SER A 7 -9.58 17.30 11.30
N ALA A 8 -9.37 17.78 10.07
CA ALA A 8 -8.12 18.44 9.68
C ALA A 8 -7.74 19.56 10.67
N GLY A 9 -6.47 19.55 11.11
CA GLY A 9 -5.93 20.54 12.06
C GLY A 9 -6.10 20.22 13.54
N ARG A 10 -6.78 19.12 13.91
CA ARG A 10 -6.88 18.68 15.31
C ARG A 10 -5.83 17.61 15.63
N ILE A 11 -5.22 17.71 16.81
CA ILE A 11 -4.32 16.68 17.33
C ILE A 11 -5.12 15.40 17.63
N PRO A 12 -4.73 14.23 17.11
CA PRO A 12 -5.41 12.98 17.37
C PRO A 12 -5.37 12.64 18.86
N ARG A 13 -6.47 12.07 19.38
CA ARG A 13 -6.51 11.61 20.77
C ARG A 13 -6.03 10.16 20.89
N SER A 14 -5.30 9.89 21.97
CA SER A 14 -4.85 8.57 22.39
C SER A 14 -5.50 8.17 23.72
N LYS A 15 -5.66 6.86 23.93
CA LYS A 15 -6.11 6.23 25.16
C LYS A 15 -5.37 4.92 25.35
N ASP A 16 -5.10 4.57 26.59
CA ASP A 16 -4.41 3.34 26.94
C ASP A 16 -5.40 2.18 26.99
N VAL A 17 -5.02 1.08 26.35
CA VAL A 17 -5.79 -0.16 26.28
C VAL A 17 -4.95 -1.26 26.90
N ILE A 18 -5.53 -2.00 27.85
CA ILE A 18 -4.88 -3.14 28.49
C ILE A 18 -5.45 -4.40 27.87
N LEU A 19 -4.58 -5.23 27.29
CA LEU A 19 -4.89 -6.56 26.78
C LEU A 19 -4.31 -7.59 27.77
N LEU A 20 -5.07 -8.65 28.04
CA LEU A 20 -4.71 -9.69 29.00
C LEU A 20 -4.76 -11.06 28.32
N GLY A 21 -3.96 -12.00 28.83
CA GLY A 21 -4.06 -13.42 28.50
C GLY A 21 -3.83 -13.74 27.01
N ASP A 22 -4.87 -14.23 26.36
CA ASP A 22 -4.90 -14.69 24.98
C ASP A 22 -4.82 -13.56 23.95
N LEU A 23 -5.13 -12.32 24.34
CA LEU A 23 -5.03 -11.13 23.49
C LEU A 23 -3.61 -10.56 23.42
N CYS A 24 -2.64 -11.12 24.15
CA CYS A 24 -1.24 -10.69 24.05
C CYS A 24 -0.66 -11.01 22.66
N ASP A 25 0.14 -10.09 22.11
CA ASP A 25 0.74 -10.20 20.76
C ASP A 25 -0.26 -10.25 19.58
N SER A 26 -1.53 -9.90 19.81
CA SER A 26 -2.55 -9.87 18.75
C SER A 26 -2.38 -8.71 17.76
N CYS A 27 -1.68 -7.65 18.14
CA CYS A 27 -1.56 -6.39 17.39
C CYS A 27 -0.10 -5.98 17.25
N ARG A 28 0.26 -5.39 16.10
CA ARG A 28 1.57 -4.79 15.89
C ARG A 28 1.45 -3.26 15.80
N PRO A 29 2.52 -2.52 16.15
CA PRO A 29 2.55 -1.07 15.94
C PRO A 29 2.32 -0.74 14.46
N GLY A 30 1.32 0.10 14.18
CA GLY A 30 0.93 0.50 12.83
C GLY A 30 -0.32 -0.18 12.29
N ASP A 31 -0.78 -1.28 12.90
CA ASP A 31 -2.01 -1.97 12.47
C ASP A 31 -3.25 -1.11 12.78
N GLU A 32 -4.22 -1.08 11.85
CA GLU A 32 -5.55 -0.53 12.13
C GLU A 32 -6.38 -1.55 12.91
N VAL A 33 -6.69 -1.23 14.16
CA VAL A 33 -7.43 -2.12 15.07
C VAL A 33 -8.77 -1.53 15.50
N GLU A 34 -9.74 -2.40 15.64
CA GLU A 34 -11.03 -2.15 16.28
C GLU A 34 -11.07 -2.93 17.59
N VAL A 35 -11.10 -2.21 18.71
CA VAL A 35 -11.08 -2.81 20.04
C VAL A 35 -12.44 -2.62 20.69
N THR A 36 -13.00 -3.73 21.16
CA THR A 36 -14.15 -3.73 22.07
C THR A 36 -13.65 -4.01 23.47
N GLY A 37 -14.10 -3.20 24.43
CA GLY A 37 -13.59 -3.28 25.79
C GLY A 37 -14.44 -2.51 26.78
N VAL A 38 -14.18 -2.75 28.05
CA VAL A 38 -14.85 -2.08 29.16
C VAL A 38 -14.07 -0.83 29.52
N TYR A 39 -14.75 0.31 29.52
CA TYR A 39 -14.17 1.56 29.99
C TYR A 39 -14.07 1.53 31.51
N SER A 40 -12.86 1.67 32.03
CA SER A 40 -12.58 1.67 33.47
C SER A 40 -11.83 2.93 33.87
N ASN A 41 -12.03 3.36 35.10
CA ASN A 41 -11.30 4.46 35.70
C ASN A 41 -10.54 3.96 36.92
N SER A 42 -9.29 4.37 37.05
CA SER A 42 -8.52 4.20 38.26
C SER A 42 -8.27 5.55 38.91
N TYR A 43 -8.34 5.57 40.24
CA TYR A 43 -7.94 6.74 41.01
C TYR A 43 -6.42 6.70 41.20
N ASP A 44 -5.74 7.71 40.67
CA ASP A 44 -4.31 7.90 40.91
C ASP A 44 -4.11 9.18 41.73
N GLY A 45 -3.62 9.03 42.96
CA GLY A 45 -3.39 10.14 43.87
C GLY A 45 -2.32 11.11 43.39
N SER A 46 -1.38 10.65 42.55
CA SER A 46 -0.27 11.45 42.05
C SER A 46 -0.71 12.49 41.01
N LEU A 47 -1.68 12.14 40.16
CA LEU A 47 -2.25 13.05 39.16
C LEU A 47 -3.06 14.20 39.78
N ASN A 48 -3.63 13.98 40.96
CA ASN A 48 -4.43 14.99 41.68
C ASN A 48 -3.56 16.09 42.29
N ILE A 49 -2.36 15.73 42.78
CA ILE A 49 -1.41 16.68 43.35
C ILE A 49 -0.85 17.60 42.25
N ALA A 50 -0.60 17.05 41.05
CA ALA A 50 -0.05 17.79 39.92
C ALA A 50 -1.07 18.72 39.25
N ASN A 51 -2.33 18.28 39.11
CA ASN A 51 -3.35 19.01 38.35
C ASN A 51 -4.31 19.85 39.21
N GLY A 52 -4.30 19.70 40.54
CA GLY A 52 -5.16 20.47 41.46
C GLY A 52 -6.66 20.14 41.37
N PHE A 53 -7.04 19.16 40.56
CA PHE A 53 -8.40 18.63 40.39
C PHE A 53 -8.35 17.10 40.48
N PRO A 54 -9.44 16.44 40.91
CA PRO A 54 -9.53 14.99 40.89
C PRO A 54 -9.54 14.48 39.43
N VAL A 55 -8.37 14.11 38.92
CA VAL A 55 -8.17 13.54 37.59
C VAL A 55 -8.13 12.02 37.72
N PHE A 56 -9.14 11.36 37.15
CA PHE A 56 -9.16 9.91 37.02
C PHE A 56 -8.34 9.47 35.80
N SER A 57 -7.45 8.51 35.97
CA SER A 57 -6.81 7.84 34.84
C SER A 57 -7.82 6.87 34.23
N THR A 58 -7.99 6.95 32.91
CA THR A 58 -9.02 6.21 32.19
C THR A 58 -8.34 5.18 31.32
N VAL A 59 -8.64 3.91 31.52
CA VAL A 59 -8.05 2.80 30.77
C VAL A 59 -9.16 1.91 30.24
N ILE A 60 -8.96 1.39 29.03
CA ILE A 60 -9.90 0.47 28.40
C ILE A 60 -9.38 -0.95 28.59
N LEU A 61 -10.16 -1.81 29.24
CA LEU A 61 -9.86 -3.24 29.33
C LEU A 61 -10.36 -3.90 28.05
N GLY A 62 -9.46 -4.28 27.15
CA GLY A 62 -9.79 -4.89 25.87
C GLY A 62 -10.29 -6.32 26.06
N ASN A 63 -11.47 -6.63 25.53
CA ASN A 63 -12.07 -7.96 25.56
C ASN A 63 -11.98 -8.66 24.20
N HIS A 64 -12.07 -7.91 23.11
CA HIS A 64 -11.90 -8.45 21.78
C HIS A 64 -11.27 -7.41 20.84
N VAL A 65 -10.23 -7.84 20.13
CA VAL A 65 -9.47 -7.03 19.18
C VAL A 65 -9.68 -7.60 17.79
N LEU A 66 -10.23 -6.78 16.90
CA LEU A 66 -10.35 -7.09 15.49
C LEU A 66 -9.37 -6.23 14.70
N ARG A 67 -8.41 -6.86 14.02
CA ARG A 67 -7.54 -6.18 13.05
C ARG A 67 -8.34 -5.92 11.77
N LYS A 68 -8.28 -4.70 11.26
CA LYS A 68 -8.89 -4.34 9.97
C LYS A 68 -8.08 -4.79 8.77
N ASP A 69 -6.88 -5.33 9.01
CA ASP A 69 -6.10 -5.95 7.95
C ASP A 69 -6.88 -7.13 7.37
N ASN A 70 -7.14 -7.03 6.06
CA ASN A 70 -7.99 -7.92 5.26
C ASN A 70 -7.62 -9.41 5.33
N TRP A 71 -6.49 -9.76 5.96
CA TRP A 71 -6.08 -11.15 6.18
C TRP A 71 -7.11 -11.96 6.98
N ALA A 72 -7.77 -11.33 7.97
CA ALA A 72 -8.79 -12.02 8.77
C ALA A 72 -10.07 -12.35 7.98
N ALA A 73 -10.39 -11.57 6.94
CA ALA A 73 -11.54 -11.84 6.07
C ALA A 73 -11.29 -13.03 5.13
N ALA A 74 -10.03 -13.34 4.81
CA ALA A 74 -9.66 -14.55 4.07
C ALA A 74 -9.78 -15.85 4.92
N ILE A 75 -10.01 -15.74 6.23
CA ILE A 75 -10.12 -16.89 7.13
C ILE A 75 -11.57 -17.41 7.20
N SER A 76 -12.57 -16.65 6.74
CA SER A 76 -13.97 -17.09 6.65
C SER A 76 -14.42 -17.35 5.21
N ILE A 77 -13.59 -18.01 4.40
CA ILE A 77 -14.00 -18.47 3.07
C ILE A 77 -14.90 -19.69 3.28
N THR A 78 -16.12 -19.65 2.75
CA THR A 78 -17.07 -20.76 2.84
C THR A 78 -16.76 -21.85 1.81
N ASP A 79 -17.26 -23.07 2.02
CA ASP A 79 -17.11 -24.16 1.04
C ASP A 79 -17.73 -23.80 -0.33
N ASP A 80 -18.80 -23.00 -0.32
CA ASP A 80 -19.44 -22.50 -1.54
C ASP A 80 -18.49 -21.57 -2.31
N ASP A 81 -17.81 -20.64 -1.63
CA ASP A 81 -16.80 -19.75 -2.24
C ASP A 81 -15.65 -20.55 -2.84
N ILE A 82 -15.16 -21.59 -2.14
CA ILE A 82 -14.12 -22.49 -2.65
C ILE A 82 -14.59 -23.16 -3.94
N SER A 83 -15.84 -23.61 -3.98
CA SER A 83 -16.43 -24.24 -5.16
C SER A 83 -16.48 -23.27 -6.35
N GLU A 84 -16.80 -21.99 -6.12
CA GLU A 84 -16.82 -20.96 -7.17
C GLU A 84 -15.42 -20.63 -7.67
N ILE A 85 -14.44 -20.50 -6.76
CA ILE A 85 -13.04 -20.29 -7.11
C ILE A 85 -12.54 -21.42 -8.02
N LEU A 86 -12.85 -22.68 -7.68
CA LEU A 86 -12.46 -23.84 -8.48
C LEU A 86 -13.17 -23.90 -9.85
N LYS A 87 -14.42 -23.43 -9.94
CA LYS A 87 -15.12 -23.30 -11.23
C LYS A 87 -14.45 -22.24 -12.09
N LEU A 88 -14.18 -21.06 -11.53
CA LEU A 88 -13.52 -19.94 -12.22
C LEU A 88 -12.09 -20.27 -12.63
N ALA A 89 -11.35 -21.03 -11.83
CA ALA A 89 -9.98 -21.44 -12.13
C ALA A 89 -9.88 -22.33 -13.39
N LYS A 90 -10.96 -23.03 -13.75
CA LYS A 90 -11.02 -23.87 -14.96
C LYS A 90 -11.28 -23.07 -16.24
N ASP A 91 -11.69 -21.81 -16.14
CA ASP A 91 -11.95 -20.97 -17.30
C ASP A 91 -10.64 -20.58 -18.01
N TYR A 92 -10.53 -20.87 -19.31
CA TYR A 92 -9.34 -20.55 -20.11
C TYR A 92 -9.02 -19.04 -20.17
N ARG A 93 -10.02 -18.17 -20.01
CA ARG A 93 -9.88 -16.71 -20.08
C ARG A 93 -9.78 -16.03 -18.71
N ILE A 94 -9.48 -16.78 -17.64
CA ILE A 94 -9.45 -16.22 -16.28
C ILE A 94 -8.41 -15.10 -16.12
N ALA A 95 -7.24 -15.24 -16.75
CA ALA A 95 -6.18 -14.23 -16.69
C ALA A 95 -6.67 -12.86 -17.23
N ASP A 96 -7.36 -12.84 -18.35
CA ASP A 96 -7.91 -11.61 -18.92
C ASP A 96 -9.03 -11.02 -18.07
N ARG A 97 -9.86 -11.86 -17.42
CA ARG A 97 -10.88 -11.39 -16.48
C ARG A 97 -10.27 -10.72 -15.26
N ILE A 98 -9.21 -11.30 -14.69
CA ILE A 98 -8.48 -10.70 -13.56
C ILE A 98 -7.86 -9.35 -13.97
N ILE A 99 -7.22 -9.30 -15.14
CA ILE A 99 -6.62 -8.06 -15.66
C ILE A 99 -7.69 -6.98 -15.89
N ALA A 100 -8.87 -7.36 -16.41
CA ALA A 100 -10.00 -6.45 -16.59
C ALA A 100 -10.58 -5.97 -15.25
N SER A 101 -10.52 -6.80 -14.21
CA SER A 101 -10.95 -6.45 -12.86
C SER A 101 -10.01 -5.46 -12.15
N ILE A 102 -8.76 -5.33 -12.59
CA ILE A 102 -7.81 -4.38 -11.98
C ILE A 102 -8.05 -2.99 -12.54
N GLY A 103 -8.47 -2.07 -11.66
CA GLY A 103 -8.73 -0.67 -11.98
C GLY A 103 -9.82 -0.53 -13.03
N PRO A 104 -11.06 -0.99 -12.76
CA PRO A 104 -12.16 -0.94 -13.73
C PRO A 104 -12.60 0.50 -14.02
N SER A 105 -12.18 1.48 -13.22
CA SER A 105 -12.43 2.91 -13.42
C SER A 105 -11.45 3.58 -14.38
N ILE A 106 -10.40 2.89 -14.83
CA ILE A 106 -9.39 3.42 -15.74
C ILE A 106 -9.51 2.69 -17.07
N TYR A 107 -9.67 3.45 -18.14
CA TYR A 107 -9.76 2.91 -19.50
C TYR A 107 -8.37 2.47 -20.00
N GLY A 108 -8.34 1.42 -20.82
CA GLY A 108 -7.12 0.97 -21.47
C GLY A 108 -6.05 0.39 -20.52
N HIS A 109 -4.78 0.68 -20.85
CA HIS A 109 -3.57 0.24 -20.13
C HIS A 109 -3.52 -1.25 -19.74
N ARG A 110 -3.99 -2.15 -20.61
CA ARG A 110 -4.03 -3.60 -20.32
C ARG A 110 -2.67 -4.19 -19.91
N LYS A 111 -1.57 -3.69 -20.50
CA LYS A 111 -0.21 -4.13 -20.15
C LYS A 111 0.17 -3.72 -18.72
N VAL A 112 -0.14 -2.48 -18.33
CA VAL A 112 0.10 -1.99 -16.96
C VAL A 112 -0.75 -2.77 -15.97
N LYS A 113 -2.05 -2.96 -16.25
CA LYS A 113 -2.94 -3.76 -15.40
C LYS A 113 -2.44 -5.18 -15.21
N ARG A 114 -1.91 -5.80 -16.27
CA ARG A 114 -1.28 -7.13 -16.21
C ARG A 114 -0.02 -7.14 -15.34
N ALA A 115 0.86 -6.16 -15.48
CA ALA A 115 2.05 -6.05 -14.63
C ALA A 115 1.68 -5.91 -13.15
N LEU A 116 0.71 -5.05 -12.85
CA LEU A 116 0.20 -4.85 -11.49
C LEU A 116 -0.47 -6.11 -10.93
N ALA A 117 -1.21 -6.86 -11.76
CA ALA A 117 -1.79 -8.14 -11.39
C ALA A 117 -0.70 -9.12 -10.93
N LEU A 118 0.33 -9.29 -11.75
CA LEU A 118 1.44 -10.20 -11.47
C LEU A 118 2.18 -9.81 -10.18
N ALA A 119 2.39 -8.53 -9.95
CA ALA A 119 3.00 -8.03 -8.72
C ALA A 119 2.15 -8.27 -7.47
N LEU A 120 0.82 -8.18 -7.57
CA LEU A 120 -0.09 -8.47 -6.46
C LEU A 120 -0.11 -9.96 -6.08
N PHE A 121 -0.10 -10.87 -7.06
CA PHE A 121 -0.03 -12.30 -6.77
C PHE A 121 1.35 -12.71 -6.25
N GLY A 122 2.40 -12.03 -6.73
CA GLY A 122 3.78 -12.35 -6.40
C GLY A 122 4.25 -13.68 -7.00
N GLY A 123 5.51 -14.00 -6.77
CA GLY A 123 6.11 -15.28 -7.11
C GLY A 123 6.54 -16.06 -5.86
N GLU A 124 6.96 -17.30 -6.06
CA GLU A 124 7.47 -18.15 -4.98
C GLU A 124 8.96 -17.91 -4.77
N SER A 125 9.35 -17.64 -3.52
CA SER A 125 10.77 -17.57 -3.15
C SER A 125 11.39 -18.96 -3.11
N LYS A 126 12.52 -19.15 -3.79
CA LYS A 126 13.23 -20.44 -3.84
C LYS A 126 14.48 -20.39 -2.98
N ASN A 127 14.75 -21.43 -2.21
CA ASN A 127 15.99 -21.54 -1.43
C ASN A 127 16.71 -22.86 -1.77
N PRO A 128 17.42 -22.92 -2.93
CA PRO A 128 18.16 -24.11 -3.31
C PRO A 128 19.28 -24.39 -2.29
N GLY A 129 19.11 -25.46 -1.51
CA GLY A 129 20.15 -25.97 -0.60
C GLY A 129 20.48 -25.08 0.59
N GLU A 130 19.51 -24.27 1.06
CA GLU A 130 19.59 -23.40 2.25
C GLU A 130 20.69 -22.30 2.26
N LYS A 131 21.53 -22.21 1.22
CA LYS A 131 22.65 -21.26 1.17
C LYS A 131 22.27 -19.87 0.67
N HIS A 132 21.38 -19.79 -0.32
CA HIS A 132 21.01 -18.53 -0.96
C HIS A 132 19.51 -18.52 -1.26
N ARG A 133 18.81 -17.57 -0.66
CA ARG A 133 17.41 -17.34 -0.94
C ARG A 133 17.26 -16.47 -2.18
N ILE A 134 16.58 -17.01 -3.19
CA ILE A 134 16.21 -16.31 -4.41
C ILE A 134 14.85 -15.63 -4.19
N ARG A 135 14.80 -14.34 -4.51
CA ARG A 135 13.60 -13.50 -4.40
C ARG A 135 12.50 -14.00 -5.35
N GLY A 136 11.27 -14.06 -4.84
CA GLY A 136 10.05 -14.34 -5.62
C GLY A 136 9.17 -13.12 -5.87
N ASP A 137 9.41 -12.02 -5.15
CA ASP A 137 8.65 -10.77 -5.27
C ASP A 137 8.95 -10.05 -6.59
N ILE A 138 7.95 -9.44 -7.23
CA ILE A 138 8.09 -8.77 -8.54
C ILE A 138 8.00 -7.26 -8.33
N ASN A 139 9.03 -6.53 -8.76
CA ASN A 139 9.05 -5.07 -8.67
C ASN A 139 8.57 -4.45 -9.98
N VAL A 140 7.71 -3.43 -9.88
CA VAL A 140 7.11 -2.76 -11.03
C VAL A 140 7.35 -1.25 -10.95
N LEU A 141 7.85 -0.67 -12.06
CA LEU A 141 8.01 0.77 -12.22
C LEU A 141 7.04 1.30 -13.28
N LEU A 142 6.18 2.23 -12.89
CA LEU A 142 5.28 2.97 -13.76
C LEU A 142 5.89 4.35 -14.06
N CYS A 143 6.51 4.50 -15.22
CA CYS A 143 7.03 5.79 -15.67
C CYS A 143 6.08 6.39 -16.70
N GLY A 144 5.70 7.65 -16.61
CA GLY A 144 4.88 8.22 -17.68
C GLY A 144 4.52 9.68 -17.50
N ASP A 145 3.78 10.21 -18.45
CA ASP A 145 3.35 11.61 -18.40
C ASP A 145 2.41 11.87 -17.21
N PRO A 146 2.40 13.09 -16.65
CA PRO A 146 1.41 13.48 -15.65
C PRO A 146 -0.01 13.37 -16.26
N GLY A 147 -0.99 12.97 -15.44
CA GLY A 147 -2.38 12.80 -15.90
C GLY A 147 -2.73 11.40 -16.41
N THR A 148 -1.76 10.48 -16.52
CA THR A 148 -1.98 9.09 -16.99
C THR A 148 -2.53 8.11 -15.94
N ALA A 149 -3.26 8.61 -14.93
CA ALA A 149 -3.88 7.84 -13.85
C ALA A 149 -2.96 6.93 -13.00
N LYS A 150 -1.62 7.08 -13.07
CA LYS A 150 -0.64 6.27 -12.32
C LYS A 150 -0.88 6.25 -10.81
N SER A 151 -1.05 7.42 -10.18
CA SER A 151 -1.35 7.52 -8.74
C SER A 151 -2.69 6.88 -8.38
N GLN A 152 -3.66 6.88 -9.31
CA GLN A 152 -4.95 6.23 -9.09
C GLN A 152 -4.83 4.70 -9.11
N PHE A 153 -3.95 4.14 -9.96
CA PHE A 153 -3.62 2.71 -9.89
C PHE A 153 -3.03 2.35 -8.53
N LEU A 154 -2.05 3.11 -8.03
CA LEU A 154 -1.47 2.85 -6.70
C LEU A 154 -2.53 2.91 -5.59
N LYS A 155 -3.37 3.95 -5.56
CA LYS A 155 -4.47 4.06 -4.58
C LYS A 155 -5.46 2.90 -4.66
N TYR A 156 -5.72 2.39 -5.86
CA TYR A 156 -6.57 1.23 -6.06
C TYR A 156 -5.92 -0.05 -5.51
N LEU A 157 -4.63 -0.26 -5.78
CA LEU A 157 -3.86 -1.39 -5.24
C LEU A 157 -3.79 -1.36 -3.72
N SER A 158 -3.65 -0.17 -3.12
CA SER A 158 -3.64 0.00 -1.66
C SER A 158 -4.90 -0.51 -0.99
N LYS A 159 -6.03 -0.53 -1.70
CA LYS A 159 -7.32 -1.02 -1.17
C LYS A 159 -7.53 -2.52 -1.39
N ILE A 160 -6.88 -3.10 -2.40
CA ILE A 160 -7.06 -4.51 -2.77
C ILE A 160 -6.03 -5.40 -2.10
N ALA A 161 -4.79 -4.92 -2.01
CA ALA A 161 -3.72 -5.70 -1.41
C ALA A 161 -4.06 -5.99 0.06
N PRO A 162 -3.81 -7.22 0.55
CA PRO A 162 -4.12 -7.60 1.93
C PRO A 162 -3.27 -6.84 2.94
N ARG A 163 -2.04 -6.47 2.54
CA ARG A 163 -1.11 -5.65 3.31
C ARG A 163 -0.38 -4.74 2.35
N ALA A 164 -0.73 -3.47 2.36
CA ALA A 164 -0.08 -2.45 1.56
C ALA A 164 0.22 -1.20 2.37
N VAL A 165 1.42 -0.66 2.13
CA VAL A 165 1.81 0.64 2.69
C VAL A 165 1.96 1.60 1.52
N PHE A 166 1.22 2.70 1.57
CA PHE A 166 1.28 3.76 0.58
C PHE A 166 2.16 4.90 1.10
N THR A 167 3.15 5.28 0.30
CA THR A 167 4.07 6.37 0.62
C THR A 167 4.33 7.24 -0.60
N THR A 168 4.67 8.51 -0.37
CA THR A 168 5.01 9.46 -1.42
C THR A 168 6.51 9.78 -1.37
N GLY A 169 7.17 9.97 -2.50
CA GLY A 169 8.63 10.14 -2.58
C GLY A 169 9.15 11.33 -1.74
N GLN A 170 8.36 12.39 -1.59
CA GLN A 170 8.69 13.52 -0.70
C GLN A 170 8.32 13.30 0.77
N GLY A 171 7.31 12.48 1.06
CA GLY A 171 6.89 12.16 2.43
C GLY A 171 7.68 11.01 3.06
N ALA A 172 8.37 10.24 2.23
CA ALA A 172 9.11 9.05 2.61
C ALA A 172 10.57 9.39 2.95
N SER A 173 10.81 9.96 4.13
CA SER A 173 12.19 10.08 4.63
C SER A 173 12.82 8.69 4.82
N ALA A 174 14.14 8.56 4.71
CA ALA A 174 14.87 7.30 4.91
C ALA A 174 14.51 6.67 6.25
N VAL A 175 14.30 7.50 7.27
CA VAL A 175 13.87 7.10 8.61
C VAL A 175 12.47 6.49 8.60
N GLY A 176 11.55 7.06 7.82
CA GLY A 176 10.18 6.57 7.66
C GLY A 176 10.06 5.33 6.76
N LEU A 177 11.00 5.12 5.83
CA LEU A 177 11.03 3.94 4.96
C LEU A 177 11.70 2.73 5.60
N THR A 178 12.80 2.97 6.33
CA THR A 178 13.64 1.91 6.91
C THR A 178 13.21 1.53 8.32
N ALA A 179 13.99 1.87 9.33
CA ALA A 179 13.56 1.83 10.71
C ALA A 179 14.28 2.94 11.47
N SER A 180 13.55 3.54 12.40
CA SER A 180 14.04 4.61 13.26
C SER A 180 14.40 4.03 14.63
N VAL A 181 15.29 4.71 15.34
CA VAL A 181 15.51 4.42 16.76
C VAL A 181 14.99 5.60 17.55
N HIS A 182 13.98 5.35 18.37
CA HIS A 182 13.35 6.33 19.24
C HIS A 182 13.70 6.02 20.70
N LYS A 183 13.77 7.04 21.56
CA LYS A 183 13.98 6.85 23.00
C LYS A 183 12.64 6.91 23.71
N SER A 184 12.21 5.82 24.31
CA SER A 184 10.95 5.79 25.07
C SER A 184 11.03 6.77 26.26
N PRO A 185 10.06 7.68 26.43
CA PRO A 185 10.10 8.67 27.52
C PRO A 185 9.89 8.04 28.91
N LEU A 186 9.20 6.90 28.99
CA LEU A 186 8.89 6.20 30.24
C LEU A 186 10.05 5.31 30.69
N THR A 187 10.56 4.44 29.81
CA THR A 187 11.62 3.49 30.15
C THR A 187 13.02 4.07 29.94
N ARG A 188 13.15 5.18 29.20
CA ARG A 188 14.43 5.76 28.74
C ARG A 188 15.29 4.81 27.92
N GLU A 189 14.72 3.72 27.43
CA GLU A 189 15.39 2.74 26.58
C GLU A 189 15.26 3.13 25.11
N TRP A 190 16.25 2.71 24.31
CA TRP A 190 16.21 2.85 22.86
C TRP A 190 15.31 1.76 22.29
N THR A 191 14.22 2.18 21.65
CA THR A 191 13.25 1.31 20.97
C THR A 191 13.36 1.50 19.48
N LEU A 192 13.27 0.41 18.73
CA LEU A 192 13.30 0.45 17.27
C LEU A 192 11.87 0.57 16.73
N GLU A 193 11.62 1.55 15.88
CA GLU A 193 10.36 1.71 15.14
C GLU A 193 10.55 1.24 13.71
N ALA A 194 9.72 0.29 13.28
CA ALA A 194 9.69 -0.20 11.92
C ALA A 194 9.16 0.90 10.97
N GLY A 195 9.88 1.17 9.89
CA GLY A 195 9.41 2.00 8.80
C GLY A 195 8.56 1.23 7.79
N ALA A 196 8.13 1.94 6.75
CA ALA A 196 7.14 1.49 5.77
C ALA A 196 7.47 0.14 5.12
N LEU A 197 8.74 -0.11 4.77
CA LEU A 197 9.13 -1.36 4.10
C LEU A 197 9.07 -2.57 5.03
N VAL A 198 9.43 -2.38 6.31
CA VAL A 198 9.35 -3.42 7.33
C VAL A 198 7.89 -3.69 7.71
N LEU A 199 7.07 -2.63 7.77
CA LEU A 199 5.63 -2.73 7.96
C LEU A 199 4.92 -3.38 6.77
N ALA A 200 5.50 -3.34 5.57
CA ALA A 200 4.99 -4.00 4.37
C ALA A 200 5.53 -5.43 4.14
N ASP A 201 6.19 -6.06 5.12
CA ASP A 201 6.73 -7.43 4.96
C ASP A 201 5.63 -8.44 4.55
N ARG A 202 5.95 -9.25 3.54
CA ARG A 202 5.06 -10.15 2.78
C ARG A 202 3.84 -9.48 2.15
N GLY A 203 3.97 -8.19 1.83
CA GLY A 203 2.94 -7.39 1.17
C GLY A 203 3.52 -6.56 0.04
N VAL A 204 2.87 -5.43 -0.22
CA VAL A 204 3.22 -4.53 -1.32
C VAL A 204 3.53 -3.13 -0.78
N CYS A 205 4.68 -2.58 -1.16
CA CYS A 205 5.03 -1.20 -0.89
C CYS A 205 4.73 -0.36 -2.14
N LEU A 206 3.86 0.64 -1.98
CA LEU A 206 3.40 1.51 -3.06
C LEU A 206 4.08 2.87 -2.90
N ILE A 207 4.89 3.27 -3.86
CA ILE A 207 5.65 4.53 -3.82
C ILE A 207 5.20 5.42 -4.97
N ASP A 208 4.56 6.54 -4.66
CA ASP A 208 4.23 7.57 -5.66
C ASP A 208 5.34 8.63 -5.73
N GLU A 209 5.48 9.30 -6.87
CA GLU A 209 6.52 10.32 -7.13
C GLU A 209 7.94 9.87 -6.77
N PHE A 210 8.31 8.66 -7.21
CA PHE A 210 9.62 8.05 -6.94
C PHE A 210 10.80 8.88 -7.47
N ASP A 211 10.58 9.69 -8.51
CA ASP A 211 11.56 10.62 -9.05
C ASP A 211 11.98 11.72 -8.06
N LYS A 212 11.06 12.17 -7.19
CA LYS A 212 11.30 13.28 -6.24
C LYS A 212 11.98 12.86 -4.93
N MET A 213 12.39 11.61 -4.85
CA MET A 213 12.99 11.04 -3.66
C MET A 213 14.42 11.53 -3.45
N SER A 214 14.83 11.72 -2.19
CA SER A 214 16.22 12.11 -1.89
C SER A 214 17.19 10.95 -2.10
N ASP A 215 18.45 11.25 -2.43
CA ASP A 215 19.46 10.21 -2.71
C ASP A 215 19.75 9.29 -1.52
N GLN A 216 19.60 9.79 -0.27
CA GLN A 216 19.76 8.98 0.95
C GLN A 216 18.67 7.92 1.09
N ASP A 217 17.45 8.24 0.64
CA ASP A 217 16.34 7.32 0.71
C ASP A 217 16.44 6.28 -0.43
N ARG A 218 16.95 6.70 -1.60
CA ARG A 218 17.25 5.81 -2.72
C ARG A 218 18.24 4.70 -2.32
N THR A 219 19.35 5.02 -1.63
CA THR A 219 20.32 4.00 -1.15
C THR A 219 19.71 3.01 -0.16
N SER A 220 18.80 3.48 0.68
CA SER A 220 18.11 2.63 1.65
C SER A 220 17.15 1.63 0.96
N ILE A 221 16.43 2.08 -0.07
CA ILE A 221 15.57 1.21 -0.89
C ILE A 221 16.40 0.19 -1.66
N HIS A 222 17.58 0.56 -2.13
CA HIS A 222 18.47 -0.36 -2.83
C HIS A 222 18.85 -1.58 -2.00
N GLU A 223 19.21 -1.37 -0.73
CA GLU A 223 19.52 -2.47 0.21
C GLU A 223 18.30 -3.38 0.38
N ALA A 224 17.12 -2.79 0.60
CA ALA A 224 15.88 -3.52 0.78
C ALA A 224 15.46 -4.32 -0.47
N MET A 225 15.59 -3.75 -1.68
CA MET A 225 15.23 -4.43 -2.93
C MET A 225 16.19 -5.56 -3.31
N GLU A 226 17.46 -5.46 -2.91
CA GLU A 226 18.47 -6.50 -3.14
C GLU A 226 18.35 -7.64 -2.13
N GLN A 227 18.48 -7.32 -0.85
CA GLN A 227 18.65 -8.34 0.19
C GLN A 227 17.32 -8.75 0.81
N GLN A 228 16.24 -7.99 0.57
CA GLN A 228 14.95 -8.12 1.28
C GLN A 228 15.11 -8.07 2.80
N SER A 229 16.15 -7.39 3.25
CA SER A 229 16.49 -7.16 4.65
C SER A 229 17.12 -5.78 4.78
N ILE A 230 16.85 -5.13 5.89
CA ILE A 230 17.40 -3.83 6.24
C ILE A 230 18.25 -4.03 7.49
N SER A 231 19.54 -3.75 7.38
CA SER A 231 20.47 -3.83 8.50
C SER A 231 20.60 -2.46 9.17
N ILE A 232 20.39 -2.40 10.47
CA ILE A 232 20.48 -1.16 11.25
C ILE A 232 21.47 -1.37 12.38
N SER A 233 22.46 -0.47 12.42
CA SER A 233 23.41 -0.35 13.51
C SER A 233 23.37 1.10 14.01
N LYS A 234 22.46 1.38 14.94
CA LYS A 234 22.26 2.73 15.52
C LYS A 234 22.00 2.64 17.02
N ALA A 235 22.54 3.60 17.77
CA ALA A 235 22.36 3.71 19.22
C ALA A 235 22.68 2.43 20.03
N GLY A 236 23.66 1.64 19.58
CA GLY A 236 24.06 0.38 20.21
C GLY A 236 23.16 -0.81 19.90
N ILE A 237 22.12 -0.63 19.08
CA ILE A 237 21.26 -1.70 18.58
C ILE A 237 21.78 -2.12 17.21
N VAL A 238 22.24 -3.35 17.12
CA VAL A 238 22.56 -4.01 15.84
C VAL A 238 21.47 -5.02 15.58
N ALA A 239 20.58 -4.71 14.62
CA ALA A 239 19.46 -5.56 14.26
C ALA A 239 19.33 -5.64 12.74
N SER A 240 18.89 -6.81 12.25
CA SER A 240 18.52 -7.00 10.85
C SER A 240 17.02 -7.27 10.80
N LEU A 241 16.30 -6.42 10.07
CA LEU A 241 14.85 -6.51 9.91
C LEU A 241 14.55 -7.07 8.52
N GLN A 242 13.57 -7.96 8.43
CA GLN A 242 13.11 -8.49 7.14
C GLN A 242 12.16 -7.50 6.48
N ALA A 243 12.35 -7.28 5.18
CA ALA A 243 11.54 -6.38 4.35
C ALA A 243 11.20 -7.07 3.03
N ARG A 244 10.55 -8.24 3.10
CA ARG A 244 10.19 -9.05 1.92
C ARG A 244 8.92 -8.48 1.32
N CYS A 245 9.06 -7.45 0.51
CA CYS A 245 7.91 -6.79 -0.10
C CYS A 245 8.14 -6.64 -1.60
N SER A 246 7.03 -6.64 -2.35
CA SER A 246 7.03 -6.21 -3.75
C SER A 246 6.94 -4.68 -3.79
N VAL A 247 7.84 -4.03 -4.51
CA VAL A 247 7.85 -2.56 -4.65
C VAL A 247 7.18 -2.17 -5.96
N ILE A 248 6.11 -1.40 -5.87
CA ILE A 248 5.43 -0.79 -7.02
C ILE A 248 5.61 0.72 -6.93
N ALA A 249 6.40 1.26 -7.85
CA ALA A 249 6.75 2.67 -7.89
C ALA A 249 6.08 3.36 -9.09
N ALA A 250 5.63 4.60 -8.90
CA ALA A 250 5.27 5.51 -9.98
C ALA A 250 6.26 6.67 -10.04
N SER A 251 6.74 6.97 -11.24
CA SER A 251 7.65 8.09 -11.50
C SER A 251 7.17 8.93 -12.67
N ASN A 252 7.61 10.19 -12.70
CA ASN A 252 7.43 11.07 -13.83
C ASN A 252 8.76 11.22 -14.60
N PRO A 253 8.72 11.40 -15.93
CA PRO A 253 9.92 11.71 -16.70
C PRO A 253 10.41 13.13 -16.39
N ASN A 254 11.70 13.34 -16.61
CA ASN A 254 12.35 14.64 -16.50
C ASN A 254 11.66 15.63 -17.46
N GLY A 255 11.40 16.84 -16.98
CA GLY A 255 10.67 17.86 -17.75
C GLY A 255 9.16 17.61 -17.88
N GLY A 256 8.63 16.54 -17.28
CA GLY A 256 7.19 16.27 -17.19
C GLY A 256 6.57 15.68 -18.45
N ARG A 257 7.34 15.44 -19.53
CA ARG A 257 6.87 14.69 -20.71
C ARG A 257 7.92 13.66 -21.12
N TYR A 258 7.46 12.53 -21.62
CA TYR A 258 8.32 11.45 -22.07
C TYR A 258 8.82 11.72 -23.50
N ASP A 259 10.14 11.93 -23.66
CA ASP A 259 10.73 12.16 -24.97
C ASP A 259 11.18 10.86 -25.64
N VAL A 260 10.66 10.58 -26.84
CA VAL A 260 10.96 9.35 -27.58
C VAL A 260 12.38 9.34 -28.15
N GLY A 261 12.97 10.52 -28.38
CA GLY A 261 14.32 10.67 -28.92
C GLY A 261 15.44 10.38 -27.93
N LEU A 262 15.14 10.37 -26.63
CA LEU A 262 16.10 10.12 -25.56
C LEU A 262 16.03 8.67 -25.08
N THR A 263 17.15 8.17 -24.54
CA THR A 263 17.17 6.86 -23.88
C THR A 263 16.34 6.87 -22.60
N PHE A 264 15.86 5.71 -22.15
CA PHE A 264 15.06 5.62 -20.92
C PHE A 264 15.79 6.19 -19.69
N ALA A 265 17.09 5.92 -19.58
CA ALA A 265 17.93 6.41 -18.49
C ALA A 265 18.15 7.94 -18.51
N GLN A 266 18.01 8.59 -19.67
CA GLN A 266 18.06 10.05 -19.77
C GLN A 266 16.70 10.69 -19.48
N ASN A 267 15.62 9.99 -19.84
CA ASN A 267 14.25 10.44 -19.58
C ASN A 267 13.87 10.41 -18.10
N VAL A 268 14.51 9.56 -17.29
CA VAL A 268 14.19 9.41 -15.87
C VAL A 268 15.46 9.63 -15.06
N ASP A 269 15.41 10.50 -14.04
CA ASP A 269 16.51 10.73 -13.10
C ASP A 269 16.72 9.55 -12.12
N LEU A 270 16.97 8.37 -12.67
CA LEU A 270 17.26 7.15 -11.90
C LEU A 270 18.59 6.56 -12.32
N THR A 271 19.35 6.10 -11.33
CA THR A 271 20.62 5.41 -11.58
C THR A 271 20.37 3.99 -12.11
N GLU A 272 21.27 3.50 -12.96
CA GLU A 272 21.20 2.17 -13.55
C GLU A 272 21.08 1.01 -12.52
N PRO A 273 21.72 1.08 -11.34
CA PRO A 273 21.48 0.10 -10.28
C PRO A 273 20.03 0.03 -9.81
N ILE A 274 19.23 1.10 -9.91
CA ILE A 274 17.83 1.07 -9.46
C ILE A 274 16.99 0.40 -10.54
N ILE A 275 17.21 0.85 -11.78
CA ILE A 275 16.48 0.39 -12.96
C ILE A 275 16.61 -1.13 -13.10
N SER A 276 17.81 -1.67 -12.89
CA SER A 276 18.06 -3.12 -12.92
C SER A 276 17.34 -3.91 -11.83
N ARG A 277 16.84 -3.28 -10.74
CA ARG A 277 16.07 -3.96 -9.68
C ARG A 277 14.57 -4.02 -9.94
N PHE A 278 14.10 -3.29 -10.94
CA PHE A 278 12.73 -3.36 -11.40
C PHE A 278 12.62 -4.42 -12.49
N ASP A 279 11.82 -5.44 -12.23
CA ASP A 279 11.63 -6.55 -13.16
C ASP A 279 10.72 -6.16 -14.33
N ILE A 280 9.75 -5.27 -14.05
CA ILE A 280 8.80 -4.78 -15.06
C ILE A 280 8.81 -3.25 -15.07
N ILE A 281 9.21 -2.69 -16.21
CA ILE A 281 9.16 -1.25 -16.46
C ILE A 281 8.05 -0.97 -17.47
N CYS A 282 7.07 -0.17 -17.05
CA CYS A 282 5.94 0.24 -17.88
C CYS A 282 6.03 1.73 -18.20
N PRO A 283 6.59 2.11 -19.37
CA PRO A 283 6.47 3.47 -19.88
C PRO A 283 5.03 3.71 -20.37
N VAL A 284 4.38 4.71 -19.79
CA VAL A 284 3.04 5.18 -20.18
C VAL A 284 3.20 6.52 -20.86
N ARG A 285 2.88 6.55 -22.16
CA ARG A 285 2.96 7.75 -23.00
C ARG A 285 1.56 8.22 -23.30
N ASP A 286 1.36 9.53 -23.22
CA ASP A 286 0.15 10.18 -23.67
C ASP A 286 0.32 10.63 -25.12
N VAL A 287 -0.18 9.82 -26.06
CA VAL A 287 -0.16 10.13 -27.49
C VAL A 287 -1.56 10.55 -27.90
N VAL A 288 -1.68 11.75 -28.43
CA VAL A 288 -2.97 12.29 -28.91
C VAL A 288 -3.44 11.48 -30.10
N ASP A 289 -4.56 10.78 -29.93
CA ASP A 289 -5.24 10.04 -30.99
C ASP A 289 -6.74 10.33 -30.89
N PRO A 290 -7.36 11.01 -31.88
CA PRO A 290 -8.75 11.42 -31.80
C PRO A 290 -9.73 10.27 -31.51
N TYR A 291 -9.46 9.08 -32.04
CA TYR A 291 -10.34 7.93 -31.84
C TYR A 291 -10.21 7.35 -30.42
N ALA A 292 -8.98 7.13 -29.94
CA ALA A 292 -8.74 6.68 -28.58
C ALA A 292 -9.23 7.69 -27.53
N ASP A 293 -9.03 8.99 -27.79
CA ASP A 293 -9.45 10.08 -26.91
C ASP A 293 -10.98 10.19 -26.84
N GLU A 294 -11.69 9.98 -27.96
CA GLU A 294 -13.16 9.93 -27.97
C GLU A 294 -13.68 8.77 -27.11
N GLN A 295 -13.08 7.58 -27.24
CA GLN A 295 -13.43 6.42 -26.43
C GLN A 295 -13.15 6.64 -24.95
N LEU A 296 -11.98 7.21 -24.62
CA LEU A 296 -11.59 7.57 -23.27
C LEU A 296 -12.58 8.59 -22.67
N ALA A 297 -12.92 9.64 -23.42
CA ALA A 297 -13.87 10.66 -22.99
C ALA A 297 -15.26 10.06 -22.73
N LYS A 298 -15.78 9.25 -23.64
CA LYS A 298 -17.04 8.51 -23.47
C LYS A 298 -17.02 7.66 -22.21
N PHE A 299 -15.92 6.94 -21.98
CA PHE A 299 -15.75 6.11 -20.79
C PHE A 299 -15.71 6.94 -19.49
N VAL A 300 -14.99 8.06 -19.48
CA VAL A 300 -14.91 8.96 -18.32
C VAL A 300 -16.28 9.57 -18.00
N VAL A 301 -17.02 10.03 -19.01
CA VAL A 301 -18.40 10.53 -18.83
C VAL A 301 -19.30 9.45 -18.24
N ARG A 302 -19.29 8.22 -18.81
CA ARG A 302 -20.05 7.08 -18.27
C ARG A 302 -19.66 6.77 -16.83
N SER A 303 -18.37 6.83 -16.50
CA SER A 303 -17.86 6.59 -15.15
C SER A 303 -18.37 7.66 -14.17
N HIS A 304 -18.31 8.94 -14.53
CA HIS A 304 -18.82 10.03 -13.70
C HIS A 304 -20.32 9.93 -13.43
N ILE A 305 -21.12 9.56 -14.45
CA ILE A 305 -22.56 9.36 -14.28
C ILE A 305 -22.83 8.20 -13.31
N ARG A 306 -22.11 7.08 -13.44
CA ARG A 306 -22.27 5.91 -12.56
C ARG A 306 -21.95 6.20 -11.09
N HIS A 307 -20.93 7.04 -10.84
CA HIS A 307 -20.49 7.39 -9.48
C HIS A 307 -21.17 8.66 -8.94
N HIS A 308 -22.13 9.24 -9.66
CA HIS A 308 -22.85 10.41 -9.18
C HIS A 308 -23.73 10.04 -7.98
N PRO A 309 -23.67 10.80 -6.86
CA PRO A 309 -24.37 10.43 -5.62
C PRO A 309 -25.89 10.41 -5.75
N HIS A 310 -26.45 11.12 -6.72
CA HIS A 310 -27.89 11.17 -7.03
C HIS A 310 -28.32 10.32 -8.23
N ALA A 311 -27.43 9.48 -8.78
CA ALA A 311 -27.79 8.63 -9.92
C ALA A 311 -28.87 7.60 -9.55
N THR A 312 -29.97 7.59 -10.31
CA THR A 312 -31.08 6.62 -10.15
C THR A 312 -30.70 5.26 -10.75
N GLU A 313 -31.33 4.18 -10.28
CA GLU A 313 -31.05 2.82 -10.80
C GLU A 313 -31.37 2.67 -12.30
N GLU A 314 -32.34 3.44 -12.81
CA GLU A 314 -32.69 3.49 -14.23
C GLU A 314 -31.53 4.02 -15.09
N ASP A 315 -30.81 5.04 -14.62
CA ASP A 315 -29.63 5.57 -15.31
C ASP A 315 -28.50 4.53 -15.31
N ARG A 316 -28.36 3.75 -14.24
CA ARG A 316 -27.38 2.65 -14.18
C ARG A 316 -27.72 1.51 -15.16
N GLN A 317 -29.00 1.22 -15.35
CA GLN A 317 -29.47 0.23 -16.33
C GLN A 317 -29.27 0.70 -17.78
N LYS A 318 -29.63 1.95 -18.11
CA LYS A 318 -29.40 2.53 -19.45
C LYS A 318 -27.92 2.48 -19.86
N ILE A 319 -27.00 2.66 -18.91
CA ILE A 319 -25.56 2.58 -19.18
C ILE A 319 -25.05 1.12 -19.27
N LYS A 320 -25.72 0.15 -18.64
CA LYS A 320 -25.40 -1.28 -18.85
C LYS A 320 -25.80 -1.71 -20.27
N ASP A 321 -26.96 -1.28 -20.74
CA ASP A 321 -27.44 -1.60 -22.09
C ASP A 321 -26.58 -0.93 -23.17
N ALA A 322 -26.15 0.32 -22.96
CA ALA A 322 -25.23 1.01 -23.88
C ALA A 322 -23.81 0.40 -23.91
N ASN A 323 -23.40 -0.34 -22.87
CA ASN A 323 -22.13 -1.05 -22.86
C ASN A 323 -22.20 -2.41 -23.57
N LEU A 324 -23.39 -3.01 -23.67
CA LEU A 324 -23.63 -4.25 -24.41
C LEU A 324 -23.70 -4.02 -25.93
N SER A 325 -24.06 -2.81 -26.37
CA SER A 325 -24.08 -2.44 -27.79
C SER A 325 -22.72 -2.07 -28.39
N ASP A 326 -21.72 -1.75 -27.54
CA ASP A 326 -20.36 -1.36 -27.94
C ASP A 326 -19.35 -2.54 -27.93
N GLN A 327 -19.79 -3.77 -27.57
CA GLN A 327 -18.99 -5.00 -27.61
C GLN A 327 -19.32 -5.84 -28.85
#